data_AF-A0A5N6PI03-F1
#
_entry.id   AF-A0A5N6PI03-F1
#
_cell.length_a   1.000
_cell.length_b   1.000
_cell.length_c   1.000
_cell.angle_alpha   90.00
_cell.angle_beta   90.00
_cell.angle_gamma   90.00
#
_symmetry.space_group_name_H-M   'P 1'
#
loop_
_entity.id
_entity.type
_entity.pdbx_description
1 polymer ?
#
loop_
_entity_poly.entity_id
_entity_poly.type
_entity_poly.pdbx_seq_one_letter_code
_entity_poly.pdbx_strand_id
1 'polypeptide(L)'
;MSLLLRRPPGRAGSLTALPVIETQAGDVSAYIPTNVIPITDGQICSETELFYRGIRPAINVGLSVSRVGSAAQLKTMKQVYGSSKLELAQYREVAALAQFGSDLDAATQALLNRGARLTEVPKQPQYAPLPIEKQILVIYAAVNGFCDRMPLDIISQYERAILKRVSLNSGTTIESTESDARSAPPFDEILESITNQLIHLLESKERQLPTEWSMPDLVRAVNDEDFSILVRFMTYKPMELIVGYGRRL
;
A
#
# COMPACT_ATOMS: atom_id res chain seq x y z
N MET A 1 -9.56 23.81 8.41
CA MET A 1 -10.51 24.23 7.33
C MET A 1 -9.88 23.83 5.97
N SER A 2 -10.53 23.04 5.05
CA SER A 2 -9.98 22.44 3.79
C SER A 2 -10.86 21.43 2.91
N LEU A 3 -12.22 21.30 2.97
CA LEU A 3 -13.12 20.44 2.12
C LEU A 3 -13.72 21.11 0.86
N LEU A 4 -13.64 20.53 -0.34
CA LEU A 4 -13.77 21.25 -1.62
C LEU A 4 -15.06 20.91 -2.43
N LEU A 5 -16.01 21.85 -2.52
CA LEU A 5 -17.21 21.77 -3.38
C LEU A 5 -16.95 22.40 -4.76
N ARG A 6 -17.29 21.69 -5.85
CA ARG A 6 -17.04 22.14 -7.24
C ARG A 6 -18.34 22.31 -8.04
N ARG A 7 -18.43 23.40 -8.84
CA ARG A 7 -19.53 23.86 -9.73
C ARG A 7 -20.56 24.80 -9.05
N PRO A 8 -21.28 25.70 -9.76
CA PRO A 8 -21.44 25.90 -11.23
C PRO A 8 -20.73 27.15 -11.80
N PRO A 9 -20.70 27.38 -13.14
CA PRO A 9 -20.04 28.55 -13.73
C PRO A 9 -20.85 29.83 -13.56
N GLY A 10 -20.21 30.91 -13.09
CA GLY A 10 -20.79 32.26 -13.05
C GLY A 10 -20.35 33.10 -11.85
N ARG A 11 -20.24 32.49 -10.65
CA ARG A 11 -19.71 33.12 -9.42
C ARG A 11 -19.03 32.04 -8.57
N ALA A 12 -17.72 31.85 -8.77
CA ALA A 12 -17.00 30.69 -8.23
C ALA A 12 -16.00 31.08 -7.14
N GLY A 13 -16.47 31.09 -5.89
CA GLY A 13 -15.62 31.02 -4.70
C GLY A 13 -16.03 29.80 -3.88
N SER A 14 -15.08 28.98 -3.44
CA SER A 14 -15.32 27.87 -2.51
C SER A 14 -14.56 28.12 -1.21
N LEU A 15 -15.29 28.11 -0.09
CA LEU A 15 -14.69 27.94 1.24
C LEU A 15 -14.89 26.51 1.69
N THR A 16 -13.86 26.01 2.34
CA THR A 16 -13.48 24.62 2.28
C THR A 16 -13.03 24.32 3.72
N ALA A 17 -13.71 23.39 4.43
CA ALA A 17 -13.59 23.11 5.89
C ALA A 17 -12.98 21.71 6.23
N LEU A 18 -12.10 21.60 7.23
CA LEU A 18 -11.35 20.39 7.63
C LEU A 18 -11.13 20.59 9.14
N PRO A 19 -12.07 20.15 9.99
CA PRO A 19 -11.87 20.16 11.42
C PRO A 19 -10.91 19.02 11.80
N VAL A 20 -10.17 19.21 12.88
CA VAL A 20 -9.38 18.16 13.54
C VAL A 20 -9.97 17.99 14.94
N ILE A 21 -10.19 16.75 15.36
CA ILE A 21 -10.73 16.39 16.66
C ILE A 21 -9.78 15.36 17.26
N GLU A 22 -9.36 15.58 18.50
CA GLU A 22 -8.64 14.58 19.29
C GLU A 22 -9.66 13.68 19.99
N THR A 23 -9.54 12.36 19.83
CA THR A 23 -10.32 11.37 20.57
C THR A 23 -9.49 10.77 21.70
N GLN A 24 -10.10 10.58 22.86
CA GLN A 24 -9.44 9.91 23.97
C GLN A 24 -9.56 8.39 23.78
N ALA A 25 -8.42 7.69 23.78
CA ALA A 25 -8.32 6.24 23.53
C ALA A 25 -9.03 5.73 22.24
N GLY A 26 -9.21 6.60 21.24
CA GLY A 26 -9.94 6.25 20.01
C GLY A 26 -11.46 6.30 20.12
N ASP A 27 -12.03 6.75 21.25
CA ASP A 27 -13.48 6.82 21.45
C ASP A 27 -14.14 7.89 20.55
N VAL A 28 -14.84 7.42 19.52
CA VAL A 28 -15.66 8.23 18.61
C VAL A 28 -17.11 8.43 19.09
N SER A 29 -17.50 7.82 20.21
CA SER A 29 -18.83 7.97 20.83
C SER A 29 -18.89 9.12 21.85
N ALA A 30 -17.73 9.60 22.29
CA ALA A 30 -17.60 10.76 23.17
C ALA A 30 -18.37 12.00 22.65
N TYR A 31 -18.79 12.87 23.58
CA TYR A 31 -19.69 14.00 23.32
C TYR A 31 -19.24 14.91 22.16
N ILE A 32 -17.95 15.26 22.09
CA ILE A 32 -17.42 16.15 21.03
C ILE A 32 -17.47 15.46 19.65
N PRO A 33 -16.86 14.27 19.42
CA PRO A 33 -17.01 13.52 18.17
C PRO A 33 -18.47 13.33 17.73
N THR A 34 -19.34 12.88 18.63
CA THR A 34 -20.77 12.61 18.35
C THR A 34 -21.53 13.85 17.88
N ASN A 35 -21.11 15.06 18.29
CA ASN A 35 -21.70 16.30 17.81
C ASN A 35 -21.16 16.77 16.45
N VAL A 36 -19.89 16.47 16.11
CA VAL A 36 -19.25 16.99 14.89
C VAL A 36 -19.42 16.04 13.69
N ILE A 37 -19.33 14.73 13.90
CA ILE A 37 -19.53 13.70 12.86
C ILE A 37 -20.86 13.87 12.07
N PRO A 38 -22.03 14.16 12.68
CA PRO A 38 -23.25 14.40 11.91
C PRO A 38 -23.17 15.67 11.05
N ILE A 39 -22.45 16.70 11.50
CA ILE A 39 -22.31 18.00 10.82
C ILE A 39 -21.39 17.92 9.60
N THR A 40 -20.34 17.10 9.63
CA THR A 40 -19.37 17.00 8.52
C THR A 40 -19.85 16.06 7.40
N ASP A 41 -19.42 16.32 6.16
CA ASP A 41 -19.67 15.44 5.00
C ASP A 41 -18.85 14.14 5.01
N GLY A 42 -18.26 13.77 6.14
CA GLY A 42 -17.38 12.61 6.29
C GLY A 42 -16.29 12.84 7.33
N GLN A 43 -15.47 11.80 7.53
CA GLN A 43 -14.38 11.79 8.48
C GLN A 43 -13.23 10.90 7.99
N ILE A 44 -12.02 11.23 8.44
CA ILE A 44 -10.82 10.41 8.29
C ILE A 44 -10.37 10.07 9.71
N CYS A 45 -10.56 8.82 10.11
CA CYS A 45 -10.20 8.34 11.44
C CYS A 45 -8.77 7.79 11.41
N SER A 46 -7.88 8.36 12.22
CA SER A 46 -6.51 7.85 12.40
C SER A 46 -6.46 6.96 13.65
N GLU A 47 -5.79 5.81 13.56
CA GLU A 47 -5.67 4.86 14.67
C GLU A 47 -4.23 4.63 15.10
N THR A 48 -4.03 4.64 16.42
CA THR A 48 -2.73 4.43 17.06
C THR A 48 -2.16 3.03 16.78
N GLU A 49 -3.00 1.99 16.69
CA GLU A 49 -2.59 0.62 16.37
C GLU A 49 -2.02 0.50 14.94
N LEU A 50 -2.67 1.14 13.96
CA LEU A 50 -2.18 1.19 12.57
C LEU A 50 -0.83 1.92 12.49
N PHE A 51 -0.68 3.02 13.24
CA PHE A 51 0.57 3.78 13.30
C PHE A 51 1.74 2.97 13.86
N TYR A 52 1.51 2.16 14.91
CA TYR A 52 2.51 1.27 15.49
C TYR A 52 2.81 0.05 14.62
N ARG A 53 1.83 -0.45 13.84
CA ARG A 53 2.06 -1.44 12.77
C ARG A 53 2.80 -0.90 11.53
N GLY A 54 3.23 0.36 11.55
CA GLY A 54 3.95 0.98 10.44
C GLY A 54 3.09 1.31 9.22
N ILE A 55 1.76 1.35 9.37
CA ILE A 55 0.84 1.87 8.35
C ILE A 55 0.73 3.38 8.55
N ARG A 56 1.29 4.14 7.61
CA ARG A 56 1.37 5.60 7.66
C ARG A 56 1.04 6.14 6.25
N PRO A 57 0.00 6.97 6.06
CA PRO A 57 -0.90 7.52 7.05
C PRO A 57 -1.79 6.44 7.71
N ALA A 58 -2.04 6.56 9.01
CA ALA A 58 -2.64 5.53 9.86
C ALA A 58 -4.18 5.50 9.79
N ILE A 59 -4.74 5.56 8.58
CA ILE A 59 -6.17 5.75 8.34
C ILE A 59 -6.94 4.43 8.45
N ASN A 60 -7.93 4.36 9.35
CA ASN A 60 -8.87 3.23 9.34
C ASN A 60 -9.97 3.45 8.29
N VAL A 61 -9.83 2.75 7.15
CA VAL A 61 -10.77 2.71 6.03
C VAL A 61 -12.19 2.26 6.43
N GLY A 62 -12.37 1.56 7.56
CA GLY A 62 -13.67 1.10 8.04
C GLY A 62 -14.47 2.18 8.79
N LEU A 63 -13.79 3.00 9.59
CA LEU A 63 -14.42 4.13 10.31
C LEU A 63 -14.44 5.43 9.48
N SER A 64 -13.55 5.53 8.49
CA SER A 64 -13.43 6.69 7.60
C SER A 64 -14.42 6.61 6.44
N VAL A 65 -15.22 7.65 6.25
CA VAL A 65 -16.21 7.73 5.15
C VAL A 65 -16.25 9.13 4.54
N SER A 66 -16.74 9.23 3.31
CA SER A 66 -17.11 10.48 2.66
C SER A 66 -18.51 10.35 2.08
N ARG A 67 -19.42 11.24 2.47
CA ARG A 67 -20.80 11.33 1.95
C ARG A 67 -20.82 11.82 0.50
N VAL A 68 -19.86 12.66 0.11
CA VAL A 68 -19.66 13.11 -1.28
C VAL A 68 -19.11 11.98 -2.16
N GLY A 69 -18.21 11.15 -1.60
CA GLY A 69 -17.70 9.94 -2.23
C GLY A 69 -17.14 10.17 -3.64
N SER A 70 -17.56 9.33 -4.59
CA SER A 70 -17.01 9.36 -5.96
C SER A 70 -17.32 10.62 -6.77
N ALA A 71 -18.20 11.51 -6.30
CA ALA A 71 -18.50 12.78 -6.97
C ALA A 71 -17.36 13.82 -6.85
N ALA A 72 -16.49 13.68 -5.84
CA ALA A 72 -15.30 14.51 -5.66
C ALA A 72 -14.06 13.99 -6.41
N GLN A 73 -14.13 12.80 -7.03
CA GLN A 73 -12.98 12.15 -7.68
C GLN A 73 -12.90 12.48 -9.18
N LEU A 74 -11.68 12.44 -9.72
CA LEU A 74 -11.47 12.40 -11.18
C LEU A 74 -12.05 11.08 -11.75
N LYS A 75 -12.57 11.12 -12.98
CA LYS A 75 -13.15 9.94 -13.68
C LYS A 75 -12.18 8.75 -13.67
N THR A 76 -10.91 9.01 -14.01
CA THR A 76 -9.83 8.01 -14.07
C THR A 76 -9.58 7.38 -12.69
N MET A 77 -9.46 8.19 -11.64
CA MET A 77 -9.28 7.70 -10.26
C MET A 77 -10.45 6.81 -9.82
N LYS A 78 -11.69 7.18 -10.17
CA LYS A 78 -12.89 6.38 -9.89
C LYS A 78 -12.88 5.03 -10.60
N GLN A 79 -12.41 4.97 -11.85
CA GLN A 79 -12.29 3.72 -12.60
C GLN A 79 -11.26 2.78 -11.97
N VAL A 80 -10.07 3.30 -11.64
CA VAL A 80 -8.97 2.51 -11.07
C VAL A 80 -9.27 2.03 -9.65
N TYR A 81 -9.88 2.85 -8.80
CA TYR A 81 -10.17 2.48 -7.41
C TYR A 81 -11.43 1.60 -7.25
N GLY A 82 -12.25 1.44 -8.30
CA GLY A 82 -13.56 0.79 -8.21
C GLY A 82 -13.52 -0.66 -7.72
N SER A 83 -12.55 -1.45 -8.18
CA SER A 83 -12.35 -2.85 -7.79
C SER A 83 -11.69 -3.01 -6.41
N SER A 84 -10.70 -2.16 -6.09
CA SER A 84 -9.86 -2.31 -4.88
C SER A 84 -10.66 -2.28 -3.57
N LYS A 85 -11.77 -1.54 -3.52
CA LYS A 85 -12.59 -1.41 -2.30
C LYS A 85 -13.21 -2.74 -1.87
N LEU A 86 -13.64 -3.58 -2.82
CA LEU A 86 -14.24 -4.88 -2.52
C LEU A 86 -13.17 -5.86 -2.02
N GLU A 87 -12.02 -5.89 -2.71
CA GLU A 87 -10.89 -6.75 -2.39
C GLU A 87 -10.31 -6.43 -0.99
N LEU A 88 -10.17 -5.14 -0.64
CA LEU A 88 -9.74 -4.71 0.69
C LEU A 88 -10.76 -5.01 1.80
N ALA A 89 -12.06 -5.07 1.49
CA ALA A 89 -13.08 -5.47 2.45
C ALA A 89 -12.99 -6.98 2.74
N GLN A 90 -12.97 -7.81 1.69
CA GLN A 90 -12.78 -9.25 1.79
C GLN A 90 -11.47 -9.60 2.50
N TYR A 91 -10.38 -8.90 2.19
CA TYR A 91 -9.09 -9.06 2.88
C TYR A 91 -9.21 -8.88 4.40
N ARG A 92 -9.95 -7.87 4.88
CA ARG A 92 -10.12 -7.61 6.32
C ARG A 92 -10.89 -8.72 7.03
N GLU A 93 -11.96 -9.22 6.41
CA GLU A 93 -12.76 -10.34 6.94
C GLU A 93 -11.90 -11.61 7.04
N VAL A 94 -11.19 -11.95 5.96
CA VAL A 94 -10.34 -13.14 5.90
C VAL A 94 -9.09 -13.02 6.79
N ALA A 95 -8.47 -11.84 6.90
CA ALA A 95 -7.30 -11.63 7.76
C ALA A 95 -7.62 -11.72 9.26
N ALA A 96 -8.86 -11.45 9.67
CA ALA A 96 -9.31 -11.71 11.04
C ALA A 96 -9.46 -13.22 11.31
N LEU A 97 -10.00 -13.98 10.35
CA LEU A 97 -10.18 -15.43 10.45
C LEU A 97 -8.84 -16.19 10.40
N ALA A 98 -7.91 -15.72 9.56
CA ALA A 98 -6.57 -16.31 9.38
C ALA A 98 -5.70 -16.29 10.64
N GLN A 99 -6.05 -15.50 11.66
CA GLN A 99 -5.37 -15.53 12.97
C GLN A 99 -5.68 -16.80 13.80
N PHE A 100 -6.73 -17.55 13.42
CA PHE A 100 -7.22 -18.71 14.16
C PHE A 100 -7.15 -20.04 13.38
N GLY A 101 -6.87 -20.00 12.07
CA GLY A 101 -6.79 -21.19 11.21
C GLY A 101 -5.34 -21.63 10.95
N SER A 102 -5.06 -22.92 11.10
CA SER A 102 -3.73 -23.51 10.80
C SER A 102 -3.50 -23.75 9.31
N ASP A 103 -4.56 -24.09 8.57
CA ASP A 103 -4.51 -24.43 7.15
C ASP A 103 -5.44 -23.50 6.38
N LEU A 104 -4.88 -22.79 5.39
CA LEU A 104 -5.59 -21.89 4.50
C LEU A 104 -5.48 -22.43 3.08
N ASP A 105 -6.59 -22.51 2.36
CA ASP A 105 -6.61 -22.93 0.96
C ASP A 105 -5.90 -21.92 0.05
N ALA A 106 -5.52 -22.35 -1.15
CA ALA A 106 -4.73 -21.53 -2.07
C ALA A 106 -5.43 -20.21 -2.50
N ALA A 107 -6.77 -20.17 -2.56
CA ALA A 107 -7.49 -18.95 -2.90
C ALA A 107 -7.50 -17.96 -1.73
N THR A 108 -7.70 -18.46 -0.50
CA THR A 108 -7.55 -17.66 0.73
C THR A 108 -6.13 -17.11 0.88
N GLN A 109 -5.09 -17.93 0.64
CA GLN A 109 -3.71 -17.47 0.65
C GLN A 109 -3.46 -16.37 -0.40
N ALA A 110 -3.95 -16.54 -1.64
CA ALA A 110 -3.82 -15.54 -2.70
C ALA A 110 -4.52 -14.21 -2.33
N LEU A 111 -5.70 -14.28 -1.71
CA LEU A 111 -6.47 -13.11 -1.27
C LEU A 111 -5.75 -12.35 -0.14
N LEU A 112 -5.22 -13.06 0.87
CA LEU A 112 -4.40 -12.47 1.93
C LEU A 112 -3.13 -11.82 1.38
N ASN A 113 -2.45 -12.52 0.48
CA ASN A 113 -1.25 -12.04 -0.19
C ASN A 113 -1.50 -10.76 -1.00
N ARG A 114 -2.59 -10.69 -1.76
CA ARG A 114 -2.94 -9.52 -2.57
C ARG A 114 -3.42 -8.36 -1.69
N GLY A 115 -4.25 -8.63 -0.69
CA GLY A 115 -4.73 -7.63 0.26
C GLY A 115 -3.60 -6.99 1.08
N ALA A 116 -2.61 -7.76 1.53
CA ALA A 116 -1.43 -7.21 2.20
C ALA A 116 -0.68 -6.19 1.31
N ARG A 117 -0.51 -6.49 0.01
CA ARG A 117 0.12 -5.58 -0.97
C ARG A 117 -0.71 -4.32 -1.18
N LEU A 118 -2.04 -4.46 -1.31
CA LEU A 118 -2.97 -3.34 -1.39
C LEU A 118 -2.96 -2.46 -0.12
N THR A 119 -2.54 -2.99 1.05
CA THR A 119 -2.31 -2.18 2.26
C THR A 119 -0.91 -1.57 2.39
N GLU A 120 0.10 -2.10 1.71
CA GLU A 120 1.44 -1.50 1.65
C GLU A 120 1.49 -0.30 0.69
N VAL A 121 0.85 -0.40 -0.48
CA VAL A 121 0.90 0.63 -1.54
C VAL A 121 0.45 2.04 -1.10
N PRO A 122 -0.61 2.25 -0.30
CA PRO A 122 -1.00 3.59 0.15
C PRO A 122 -0.11 4.16 1.28
N LYS A 123 0.96 3.47 1.70
CA LYS A 123 1.90 4.01 2.69
C LYS A 123 2.73 5.13 2.08
N GLN A 124 2.74 6.28 2.75
CA GLN A 124 3.36 7.50 2.25
C GLN A 124 4.15 8.19 3.38
N PRO A 125 5.43 8.58 3.14
CA PRO A 125 6.20 9.33 4.12
C PRO A 125 5.69 10.77 4.24
N GLN A 126 5.91 11.36 5.42
CA GLN A 126 5.54 12.76 5.69
C GLN A 126 6.26 13.71 4.73
N TYR A 127 5.60 14.81 4.35
CA TYR A 127 6.12 15.86 3.47
C TYR A 127 6.45 15.43 2.03
N ALA A 128 6.00 14.26 1.58
CA ALA A 128 6.20 13.76 0.20
C ALA A 128 4.87 13.63 -0.59
N PRO A 129 4.11 14.72 -0.81
CA PRO A 129 2.85 14.67 -1.56
C PRO A 129 3.08 14.21 -3.00
N LEU A 130 2.27 13.27 -3.48
CA LEU A 130 2.31 12.79 -4.86
C LEU A 130 1.30 13.56 -5.74
N PRO A 131 1.68 13.98 -6.96
CA PRO A 131 0.73 14.46 -7.97
C PRO A 131 -0.34 13.40 -8.28
N ILE A 132 -1.55 13.83 -8.64
CA ILE A 132 -2.71 12.93 -8.80
C ILE A 132 -2.51 11.91 -9.93
N GLU A 133 -1.78 12.30 -10.97
CA GLU A 133 -1.39 11.46 -12.10
C GLU A 133 -0.52 10.28 -11.62
N LYS A 134 0.40 10.57 -10.70
CA LYS A 134 1.31 9.60 -10.08
C LYS A 134 0.58 8.69 -9.09
N GLN A 135 -0.37 9.23 -8.31
CA GLN A 135 -1.24 8.42 -7.45
C GLN A 135 -2.07 7.41 -8.27
N ILE A 136 -2.70 7.86 -9.37
CA ILE A 136 -3.49 7.00 -10.25
C ILE A 136 -2.63 5.85 -10.79
N LEU A 137 -1.40 6.13 -11.25
CA LEU A 137 -0.48 5.12 -11.77
C LEU A 137 -0.07 4.08 -10.71
N VAL A 138 0.29 4.53 -9.51
CA VAL A 138 0.69 3.64 -8.40
C VAL A 138 -0.46 2.73 -7.95
N ILE A 139 -1.68 3.28 -7.84
CA ILE A 139 -2.87 2.49 -7.49
C ILE A 139 -3.22 1.54 -8.64
N TYR A 140 -3.10 1.96 -9.90
CA TYR A 140 -3.33 1.10 -11.06
C TYR A 140 -2.38 -0.11 -11.08
N ALA A 141 -1.09 0.10 -10.79
CA ALA A 141 -0.10 -0.98 -10.70
C ALA A 141 -0.48 -2.00 -9.60
N ALA A 142 -0.97 -1.51 -8.46
CA ALA A 142 -1.39 -2.36 -7.35
C ALA A 142 -2.66 -3.17 -7.66
N VAL A 143 -3.68 -2.51 -8.23
CA VAL A 143 -5.00 -3.10 -8.50
C VAL A 143 -4.92 -4.18 -9.59
N ASN A 144 -4.12 -3.95 -10.65
CA ASN A 144 -3.97 -4.91 -11.74
C ASN A 144 -2.92 -6.01 -11.46
N GLY A 145 -2.47 -6.16 -10.21
CA GLY A 145 -1.64 -7.28 -9.79
C GLY A 145 -0.15 -7.21 -10.17
N PHE A 146 0.35 -6.07 -10.68
CA PHE A 146 1.78 -5.91 -10.97
C PHE A 146 2.65 -6.06 -9.70
N CYS A 147 2.07 -5.79 -8.52
CA CYS A 147 2.71 -6.00 -7.23
C CYS A 147 2.68 -7.47 -6.74
N ASP A 148 1.83 -8.34 -7.30
CA ASP A 148 1.49 -9.65 -6.71
C ASP A 148 2.67 -10.63 -6.65
N ARG A 149 3.64 -10.48 -7.56
CA ARG A 149 4.90 -11.26 -7.57
C ARG A 149 5.99 -10.68 -6.65
N MET A 150 5.79 -9.50 -6.07
CA MET A 150 6.81 -8.82 -5.25
C MET A 150 6.63 -9.13 -3.76
N PRO A 151 7.71 -9.27 -2.97
CA PRO A 151 7.62 -9.33 -1.52
C PRO A 151 7.36 -7.93 -0.93
N LEU A 152 6.76 -7.88 0.26
CA LEU A 152 6.22 -6.65 0.85
C LEU A 152 7.29 -5.58 1.12
N ASP A 153 8.51 -5.98 1.46
CA ASP A 153 9.68 -5.11 1.74
C ASP A 153 10.12 -4.26 0.53
N ILE A 154 9.69 -4.64 -0.68
CA ILE A 154 10.14 -4.03 -1.94
C ILE A 154 9.08 -3.12 -2.56
N ILE A 155 7.84 -3.14 -2.08
CA ILE A 155 6.74 -2.34 -2.66
C ILE A 155 7.07 -0.84 -2.64
N SER A 156 7.64 -0.33 -1.53
CA SER A 156 8.14 1.06 -1.47
C SER A 156 9.30 1.36 -2.43
N GLN A 157 10.09 0.35 -2.81
CA GLN A 157 11.16 0.50 -3.82
C GLN A 157 10.58 0.48 -5.24
N TYR A 158 9.59 -0.39 -5.49
CA TYR A 158 8.83 -0.47 -6.74
C TYR A 158 8.09 0.84 -7.04
N GLU A 159 7.38 1.37 -6.04
CA GLU A 159 6.72 2.68 -6.12
C GLU A 159 7.73 3.78 -6.52
N ARG A 160 8.85 3.89 -5.80
CA ARG A 160 9.92 4.85 -6.13
C ARG A 160 10.52 4.62 -7.52
N ALA A 161 10.61 3.39 -7.98
CA ALA A 161 11.07 3.07 -9.34
C ALA A 161 10.08 3.55 -10.40
N ILE A 162 8.77 3.31 -10.22
CA ILE A 162 7.69 3.86 -11.06
C ILE A 162 7.79 5.38 -11.10
N LEU A 163 7.79 6.02 -9.92
CA LEU A 163 7.77 7.49 -9.78
C LEU A 163 9.01 8.18 -10.37
N LYS A 164 10.15 7.47 -10.47
CA LYS A 164 11.39 7.93 -11.08
C LYS A 164 11.44 7.66 -12.59
N ARG A 165 10.94 6.50 -13.05
CA ARG A 165 10.94 6.11 -14.47
C ARG A 165 9.89 6.89 -15.26
N VAL A 166 8.74 7.16 -14.66
CA VAL A 166 7.68 8.00 -15.23
C VAL A 166 7.90 9.45 -14.83
N SER A 167 8.84 10.09 -15.50
CA SER A 167 8.91 11.54 -15.59
C SER A 167 7.75 12.05 -16.44
N LEU A 168 6.60 12.27 -15.81
CA LEU A 168 5.51 13.04 -16.40
C LEU A 168 6.00 14.48 -16.59
N ASN A 169 6.55 14.76 -17.77
CA ASN A 169 6.71 16.12 -18.25
C ASN A 169 5.32 16.77 -18.25
N SER A 170 5.22 17.95 -17.64
CA SER A 170 3.98 18.62 -17.25
C SER A 170 3.20 19.17 -18.45
N GLY A 171 2.66 18.26 -19.26
CA GLY A 171 1.90 18.59 -20.48
C GLY A 171 1.27 17.37 -21.19
N THR A 172 1.72 16.13 -20.95
CA THR A 172 1.08 14.95 -21.57
C THR A 172 -0.08 14.40 -20.74
N THR A 173 -1.29 14.85 -21.10
CA THR A 173 -2.45 13.96 -21.27
C THR A 173 -3.03 13.30 -20.02
N ILE A 174 -3.51 14.09 -19.06
CA ILE A 174 -4.69 13.67 -18.24
C ILE A 174 -5.91 14.57 -18.51
N GLU A 175 -5.71 15.87 -18.72
CA GLU A 175 -6.82 16.80 -19.03
C GLU A 175 -7.52 16.54 -20.36
N SER A 176 -6.83 15.97 -21.36
CA SER A 176 -7.41 15.64 -22.68
C SER A 176 -8.20 14.33 -22.73
N THR A 177 -8.30 13.57 -21.63
CA THR A 177 -9.15 12.35 -21.56
C THR A 177 -10.64 12.66 -21.30
N GLU A 178 -11.11 13.84 -21.72
CA GLU A 178 -12.55 14.12 -21.76
C GLU A 178 -13.28 13.40 -22.92
N SER A 179 -12.59 12.98 -23.99
CA SER A 179 -13.22 12.45 -25.22
C SER A 179 -13.36 10.93 -25.31
N ASP A 180 -12.36 10.13 -24.91
CA ASP A 180 -12.32 8.70 -25.26
C ASP A 180 -12.11 7.76 -24.07
N ALA A 181 -13.18 7.05 -23.70
CA ALA A 181 -13.28 6.21 -22.51
C ALA A 181 -12.98 4.71 -22.77
N ARG A 182 -11.97 4.39 -23.59
CA ARG A 182 -11.62 2.99 -23.95
C ARG A 182 -10.15 2.62 -24.00
N SER A 183 -9.23 3.56 -24.17
CA SER A 183 -7.81 3.28 -23.94
C SER A 183 -7.51 3.42 -22.46
N ALA A 184 -7.12 2.31 -21.82
CA ALA A 184 -6.18 2.44 -20.71
C ALA A 184 -4.97 3.24 -21.23
N PRO A 185 -4.43 4.20 -20.47
CA PRO A 185 -3.20 4.88 -20.88
C PRO A 185 -2.08 3.85 -21.09
N PRO A 186 -1.11 4.09 -22.00
CA PRO A 186 -0.06 3.14 -22.36
C PRO A 186 1.02 3.01 -21.26
N PHE A 187 0.57 2.73 -20.03
CA PHE A 187 1.41 2.48 -18.87
C PHE A 187 1.69 1.00 -18.69
N ASP A 188 0.91 0.09 -19.27
CA ASP A 188 1.07 -1.36 -19.11
C ASP A 188 2.47 -1.81 -19.52
N GLU A 189 2.94 -1.47 -20.73
CA GLU A 189 4.32 -1.77 -21.19
C GLU A 189 5.40 -1.21 -20.24
N ILE A 190 5.16 -0.03 -19.66
CA ILE A 190 6.09 0.63 -18.73
C ILE A 190 6.09 -0.09 -17.38
N LEU A 191 4.92 -0.45 -16.87
CA LEU A 191 4.75 -1.18 -15.61
C LEU A 191 5.29 -2.60 -15.73
N GLU A 192 5.00 -3.33 -16.81
CA GLU A 192 5.59 -4.63 -17.13
C GLU A 192 7.12 -4.55 -17.19
N SER A 193 7.67 -3.54 -17.88
CA SER A 193 9.12 -3.33 -17.98
C SER A 193 9.76 -3.14 -16.60
N ILE A 194 9.18 -2.28 -15.76
CA ILE A 194 9.70 -2.00 -14.40
C ILE A 194 9.52 -3.23 -13.48
N THR A 195 8.38 -3.91 -13.55
CA THR A 195 8.08 -5.13 -12.80
C THR A 195 9.07 -6.23 -13.14
N ASN A 196 9.28 -6.51 -14.43
CA ASN A 196 10.23 -7.54 -14.88
C ASN A 196 11.68 -7.18 -14.55
N GLN A 197 12.08 -5.91 -14.64
CA GLN A 197 13.41 -5.45 -14.21
C GLN A 197 13.65 -5.68 -12.72
N LEU A 198 12.66 -5.40 -11.86
CA LEU A 198 12.81 -5.58 -10.41
C LEU A 198 12.71 -7.05 -9.98
N ILE A 199 11.90 -7.87 -10.66
CA ILE A 199 11.89 -9.32 -10.46
C ILE A 199 13.24 -9.92 -10.87
N HIS A 200 13.80 -9.54 -12.02
CA HIS A 200 15.14 -10.00 -12.42
C HIS A 200 16.23 -9.52 -11.45
N LEU A 201 16.12 -8.29 -10.91
CA LEU A 201 17.03 -7.79 -9.87
C LEU A 201 16.90 -8.60 -8.56
N LEU A 202 15.73 -9.14 -8.26
CA LEU A 202 15.50 -10.01 -7.11
C LEU A 202 16.10 -11.39 -7.32
N GLU A 203 15.75 -12.07 -8.42
CA GLU A 203 16.26 -13.40 -8.77
C GLU A 203 17.80 -13.41 -8.90
N SER A 204 18.39 -12.31 -9.39
CA SER A 204 19.86 -12.18 -9.47
C SER A 204 20.54 -11.92 -8.12
N LYS A 205 19.88 -11.24 -7.17
CA LYS A 205 20.34 -11.14 -5.78
C LYS A 205 20.13 -12.43 -5.00
N GLU A 206 19.06 -13.16 -5.27
CA GLU A 206 18.76 -14.45 -4.66
C GLU A 206 19.80 -15.51 -5.06
N ARG A 207 20.22 -15.53 -6.34
CA ARG A 207 21.36 -16.34 -6.83
C ARG A 207 22.72 -15.98 -6.20
N GLN A 208 22.86 -14.84 -5.53
CA GLN A 208 24.09 -14.44 -4.84
C GLN A 208 24.12 -14.89 -3.37
N LEU A 209 23.02 -15.38 -2.80
CA LEU A 209 23.01 -15.95 -1.45
C LEU A 209 23.60 -17.37 -1.50
N PRO A 210 24.68 -17.67 -0.75
CA PRO A 210 25.19 -19.03 -0.63
C PRO A 210 24.09 -19.97 -0.12
N THR A 211 23.89 -21.10 -0.80
CA THR A 211 22.80 -22.06 -0.51
C THR A 211 22.95 -22.74 0.86
N GLU A 212 24.18 -22.77 1.38
CA GLU A 212 24.52 -23.23 2.72
C GLU A 212 25.44 -22.18 3.37
N TRP A 213 25.13 -21.79 4.60
CA TRP A 213 26.00 -20.96 5.45
C TRP A 213 26.46 -21.80 6.63
N SER A 214 27.77 -21.83 6.88
CA SER A 214 28.30 -22.47 8.09
C SER A 214 28.19 -21.52 9.29
N MET A 215 28.16 -22.04 10.53
CA MET A 215 28.16 -21.18 11.73
C MET A 215 29.32 -20.18 11.77
N PRO A 216 30.56 -20.51 11.36
CA PRO A 216 31.62 -19.51 11.16
C PRO A 216 31.26 -18.34 10.24
N ASP A 217 30.50 -18.57 9.17
CA ASP A 217 30.11 -17.53 8.21
C ASP A 217 29.00 -16.63 8.78
N LEU A 218 28.02 -17.23 9.48
CA LEU A 218 27.00 -16.50 10.24
C LEU A 218 27.64 -15.59 11.30
N VAL A 219 28.65 -16.07 12.03
CA VAL A 219 29.39 -15.28 13.04
C VAL A 219 30.20 -14.14 12.40
N ARG A 220 30.75 -14.33 11.19
CA ARG A 220 31.43 -13.25 10.45
C ARG A 220 30.46 -12.16 10.01
N ALA A 221 29.34 -12.52 9.38
CA ALA A 221 28.34 -11.54 8.93
C ALA A 221 27.71 -10.72 10.07
N VAL A 222 27.63 -11.28 11.28
CA VAL A 222 27.23 -10.53 12.50
C VAL A 222 28.30 -9.52 12.94
N ASN A 223 29.58 -9.85 12.76
CA ASN A 223 30.71 -9.00 13.18
C ASN A 223 31.09 -7.92 12.15
N ASP A 224 30.89 -8.17 10.85
CA ASP A 224 31.19 -7.25 9.74
C ASP A 224 30.03 -6.27 9.42
N GLU A 225 29.08 -6.09 10.36
CA GLU A 225 27.85 -5.27 10.25
C GLU A 225 26.90 -5.58 9.07
N ASP A 226 27.13 -6.65 8.30
CA ASP A 226 26.30 -7.04 7.14
C ASP A 226 24.99 -7.76 7.54
N PHE A 227 24.38 -7.29 8.64
CA PHE A 227 23.13 -7.76 9.23
C PHE A 227 21.97 -7.83 8.24
N SER A 228 21.99 -7.01 7.18
CA SER A 228 20.96 -7.01 6.14
C SER A 228 20.88 -8.36 5.40
N ILE A 229 22.02 -9.04 5.23
CA ILE A 229 22.11 -10.35 4.58
C ILE A 229 21.66 -11.45 5.54
N LEU A 230 22.11 -11.38 6.80
CA LEU A 230 21.76 -12.31 7.87
C LEU A 230 20.24 -12.36 8.13
N VAL A 231 19.62 -11.18 8.29
CA VAL A 231 18.16 -11.06 8.48
C VAL A 231 17.41 -11.66 7.30
N ARG A 232 17.87 -11.39 6.07
CA ARG A 232 17.23 -11.92 4.85
C ARG A 232 17.37 -13.44 4.72
N PHE A 233 18.53 -14.01 5.05
CA PHE A 233 18.72 -15.45 5.09
C PHE A 233 17.75 -16.12 6.10
N MET A 234 17.62 -15.55 7.30
CA MET A 234 16.73 -16.08 8.34
C MET A 234 15.24 -15.89 8.04
N THR A 235 14.83 -14.84 7.32
CA THR A 235 13.40 -14.67 6.92
C THR A 235 12.97 -15.59 5.79
N TYR A 236 13.89 -16.07 4.96
CA TYR A 236 13.59 -16.95 3.81
C TYR A 236 13.75 -18.45 4.10
N LYS A 237 14.58 -18.85 5.09
CA LYS A 237 14.64 -20.25 5.59
C LYS A 237 14.24 -20.34 7.08
N PRO A 238 12.94 -20.46 7.41
CA PRO A 238 12.52 -20.77 8.77
C PRO A 238 12.85 -22.24 9.12
N MET A 239 13.54 -22.44 10.25
CA MET A 239 13.72 -23.74 10.95
C MET A 239 14.38 -24.92 10.20
N GLU A 240 15.68 -24.82 9.86
CA GLU A 240 16.54 -26.03 9.74
C GLU A 240 17.81 -25.98 10.62
N LEU A 241 18.25 -24.80 11.06
CA LEU A 241 19.55 -24.59 11.70
C LEU A 241 19.64 -24.96 13.20
N ILE A 242 18.58 -25.51 13.82
CA ILE A 242 18.55 -25.79 15.27
C ILE A 242 18.78 -27.29 15.61
N VAL A 243 18.65 -28.21 14.65
CA VAL A 243 18.76 -29.67 14.91
C VAL A 243 20.06 -30.26 14.33
N GLY A 244 21.20 -29.68 14.73
CA GLY A 244 22.54 -30.07 14.23
C GLY A 244 23.55 -30.57 15.28
N TYR A 245 23.29 -30.39 16.58
CA TYR A 245 24.24 -30.72 17.66
C TYR A 245 23.60 -31.51 18.81
N GLY A 246 23.15 -32.72 18.49
CA GLY A 246 22.83 -33.78 19.45
C GLY A 246 23.64 -35.04 19.10
N ARG A 247 24.92 -35.09 19.48
CA ARG A 247 25.80 -36.23 19.16
C ARG A 247 25.34 -37.50 19.87
N ARG A 248 25.53 -38.64 19.19
CA ARG A 248 25.69 -39.95 19.83
C ARG A 248 26.81 -39.89 20.86
N LEU A 249 26.50 -40.26 22.11
CA LEU A 249 27.22 -41.25 22.91
C LEU A 249 26.16 -42.03 23.71
#